data_AF-A0A1F4KDN2-F1
#
_entry.id   AF-A0A1F4KDN2-F1
#
_cell.length_a   1.000
_cell.length_b   1.000
_cell.length_c   1.000
_cell.angle_alpha   90.00
_cell.angle_beta   90.00
_cell.angle_gamma   90.00
#
_symmetry.space_group_name_H-M   'P 1'
#
loop_
_entity.id
_entity.type
_entity.pdbx_description
1 polymer ?
#
loop_
_entity_poly.entity_id
_entity_poly.type
_entity_poly.pdbx_seq_one_letter_code
_entity_poly.pdbx_strand_id
1 'polypeptide(L)'
;MQTITSPPTVKVVGANGQISLGKQFAGRQVLVEEQEAGVWLIRTATVIPDNERWLHEAQAASDLARALEWSKQHPASDVHTDTLLAAAAQSE
;
A
#
# COMPACT_ATOMS: atom_id res chain seq x y z
N MET A 1 15.43 11.72 9.66
CA MET A 1 14.66 10.60 10.24
C MET A 1 14.62 10.81 11.74
N GLN A 2 13.45 11.03 12.32
CA GLN A 2 13.32 11.15 13.78
C GLN A 2 13.42 9.75 14.40
N THR A 3 14.44 9.52 15.22
CA THR A 3 14.59 8.29 16.00
C THR A 3 13.55 8.30 17.10
N ILE A 4 12.51 7.49 16.96
CA ILE A 4 11.51 7.29 18.01
C ILE A 4 12.11 6.31 19.02
N THR A 5 12.97 6.80 19.91
CA THR A 5 13.52 5.98 20.99
C THR A 5 12.51 5.97 22.15
N SER A 6 11.51 5.08 22.06
CA SER A 6 10.72 4.74 23.23
C SER A 6 11.53 3.80 24.14
N PRO A 7 11.46 3.95 25.46
CA PRO A 7 12.14 3.05 26.38
C PRO A 7 11.61 1.62 26.22
N PRO A 8 12.46 0.59 26.44
CA PRO A 8 12.02 -0.79 26.38
C PRO A 8 10.92 -1.05 27.41
N THR A 9 9.89 -1.81 27.01
CA THR A 9 8.80 -2.20 27.91
C THR A 9 8.74 -3.72 28.02
N VAL A 10 8.63 -4.22 29.25
CA VAL A 10 8.48 -5.65 29.51
C VAL A 10 7.01 -6.02 29.28
N LYS A 11 6.78 -7.08 28.49
CA LYS A 11 5.46 -7.66 28.24
C LYS A 11 5.51 -9.16 28.41
N VAL A 12 4.37 -9.72 28.81
CA VAL A 12 4.21 -11.16 29.00
C VAL A 12 3.53 -11.74 27.75
N VAL A 13 4.06 -12.86 27.27
CA VAL A 13 3.41 -13.67 26.24
C VAL A 13 2.29 -14.46 26.92
N GLY A 14 1.06 -14.28 26.44
CA GLY A 14 -0.11 -14.99 26.99
C GLY A 14 -0.02 -16.49 26.74
N ALA A 15 -0.85 -17.27 27.44
CA ALA A 15 -0.88 -18.73 27.33
C ALA A 15 -1.18 -19.25 25.90
N ASN A 16 -1.77 -18.42 25.04
CA ASN A 16 -2.05 -18.70 23.63
C ASN A 16 -0.96 -18.16 22.67
N GLY A 17 0.20 -17.74 23.18
CA GLY A 17 1.31 -17.23 22.37
C GLY A 17 1.18 -15.76 21.94
N GLN A 18 0.19 -15.01 22.44
CA GLN A 18 -0.04 -13.62 22.01
C GLN A 18 0.79 -12.61 22.82
N ILE A 19 1.32 -11.59 22.14
CA ILE A 19 1.93 -10.40 22.74
C ILE A 19 1.15 -9.14 22.34
N SER A 20 0.63 -8.41 23.32
CA SER A 20 -0.17 -7.21 23.07
C SER A 20 0.71 -6.00 22.86
N LEU A 21 0.91 -5.52 21.63
CA LEU A 21 1.78 -4.36 21.33
C LEU A 21 1.14 -3.00 21.67
N GLY A 22 -0.19 -2.93 21.72
CA GLY A 22 -0.97 -1.72 22.05
C GLY A 22 -1.96 -1.36 20.94
N LYS A 23 -3.02 -0.61 21.30
CA LYS A 23 -4.14 -0.32 20.39
C LYS A 23 -3.73 0.50 19.16
N GLN A 24 -2.67 1.31 19.25
CA GLN A 24 -2.14 2.07 18.11
C GLN A 24 -1.63 1.19 16.95
N PHE A 25 -1.42 -0.11 17.18
CA PHE A 25 -0.98 -1.07 16.16
C PHE A 25 -2.09 -2.04 15.73
N ALA A 26 -3.32 -1.85 16.21
CA ALA A 26 -4.44 -2.73 15.86
C ALA A 26 -4.70 -2.74 14.35
N GLY A 27 -4.96 -3.93 13.79
CA GLY A 27 -5.22 -4.12 12.36
C GLY A 27 -3.99 -4.00 11.45
N ARG A 28 -2.82 -3.60 11.96
CA ARG A 28 -1.59 -3.56 11.17
C ARG A 28 -1.00 -4.95 11.04
N GLN A 29 -0.53 -5.27 9.84
CA GLN A 29 0.22 -6.48 9.61
C GLN A 29 1.68 -6.28 10.03
N VAL A 30 2.26 -7.31 10.64
CA VAL A 30 3.63 -7.28 11.12
C VAL A 30 4.37 -8.53 10.66
N LEU A 31 5.64 -8.34 10.31
CA LEU A 31 6.60 -9.41 10.12
C LEU A 31 7.24 -9.71 11.48
N VAL A 32 7.31 -10.99 11.84
CA VAL A 32 7.95 -11.48 13.06
C VAL A 32 9.07 -12.43 12.63
N GLU A 33 10.31 -12.09 12.94
CA GLU A 33 11.47 -12.93 12.64
C GLU A 33 12.26 -13.21 13.91
N GLU A 34 12.73 -14.44 14.07
CA GLU A 34 13.74 -14.79 15.05
C GLU A 34 15.11 -14.55 14.42
N GLN A 35 15.85 -13.56 14.93
CA GLN A 35 17.19 -13.23 14.42
C GLN A 35 18.23 -14.18 15.02
N GLU A 36 18.06 -14.51 16.29
CA GLU A 36 18.87 -15.42 17.10
C GLU A 36 17.96 -16.08 18.14
N ALA A 37 18.44 -17.13 18.81
CA ALA A 37 17.66 -17.83 19.84
C ALA A 37 17.17 -16.86 20.93
N GLY A 38 15.85 -16.69 21.01
CA GLY A 38 15.20 -15.78 21.98
C GLY A 38 15.26 -14.29 21.62
N VAL A 39 15.74 -13.92 20.43
CA VAL A 39 15.77 -12.55 19.93
C VAL A 39 14.82 -12.44 18.74
N TRP A 40 13.71 -11.73 18.94
CA TRP A 40 12.72 -11.48 17.88
C TRP A 40 12.73 -10.02 17.44
N LEU A 41 12.58 -9.83 16.13
CA LEU A 41 12.37 -8.53 15.51
C LEU A 41 10.95 -8.49 14.93
N ILE A 42 10.17 -7.50 15.37
CA ILE A 42 8.81 -7.24 14.87
C ILE A 42 8.83 -5.94 14.08
N ARG A 43 8.45 -6.00 12.79
CA ARG A 43 8.36 -4.83 11.91
C ARG A 43 6.98 -4.72 11.31
N THR A 44 6.43 -3.51 11.21
CA THR A 44 5.20 -3.30 10.44
C THR A 44 5.46 -3.52 8.96
N ALA A 45 4.56 -4.25 8.29
CA ALA A 45 4.67 -4.55 6.88
C ALA A 45 3.41 -4.09 6.13
N THR A 46 3.59 -3.74 4.87
CA THR A 46 2.49 -3.56 3.91
C THR A 46 2.47 -4.81 3.03
N VAL A 47 1.34 -5.51 3.00
CA VAL A 47 1.16 -6.67 2.12
C VAL A 47 0.40 -6.25 0.89
N ILE A 48 0.95 -6.64 -0.26
CA ILE A 48 0.41 -6.40 -1.58
C ILE A 48 0.01 -7.76 -2.16
N PRO A 49 -1.26 -7.97 -2.53
CA PRO A 49 -1.70 -9.17 -3.25
C PRO A 49 -0.88 -9.43 -4.50
N ASP A 50 -0.66 -10.70 -4.85
CA ASP A 50 0.21 -11.05 -5.98
C ASP A 50 -0.28 -10.51 -7.32
N ASN A 51 -1.60 -10.46 -7.53
CA ASN A 51 -2.22 -9.89 -8.73
C ASN A 51 -2.16 -8.35 -8.78
N GLU A 52 -1.73 -7.68 -7.71
CA GLU A 52 -1.56 -6.22 -7.62
C GLU A 52 -0.09 -5.82 -7.56
N ARG A 53 0.82 -6.78 -7.29
CA ARG A 53 2.27 -6.55 -7.19
C ARG A 53 2.85 -5.86 -8.41
N TRP A 54 2.33 -6.15 -9.61
CA TRP A 54 2.81 -5.57 -10.88
C TRP A 54 2.76 -4.03 -10.90
N LEU A 55 1.82 -3.39 -10.18
CA LEU A 55 1.73 -1.93 -10.10
C LEU A 55 2.96 -1.29 -9.45
N HIS A 56 3.71 -2.07 -8.66
CA HIS A 56 4.92 -1.61 -7.99
C HIS A 56 6.20 -1.88 -8.80
N GLU A 57 6.10 -2.52 -9.97
CA GLU A 57 7.23 -2.66 -10.89
C GLU A 57 7.59 -1.29 -11.49
N ALA A 58 8.88 -1.07 -11.74
CA ALA A 58 9.41 0.25 -12.08
C ALA A 58 8.70 0.90 -13.29
N GLN A 59 8.42 0.13 -14.34
CA GLN A 59 7.77 0.63 -15.55
C GLN A 59 6.30 0.98 -15.29
N ALA A 60 5.53 0.05 -14.72
CA ALA A 60 4.11 0.25 -14.42
C ALA A 60 3.89 1.43 -13.47
N ALA A 61 4.71 1.55 -12.42
CA ALA A 61 4.67 2.66 -11.48
C ALA A 61 4.96 4.01 -12.16
N SER A 62 5.96 4.05 -13.07
CA SER A 62 6.30 5.27 -13.81
C SER A 62 5.19 5.69 -14.77
N ASP A 63 4.62 4.73 -15.50
CA ASP A 63 3.53 4.99 -16.45
C ASP A 63 2.27 5.45 -15.74
N LEU A 64 1.92 4.82 -14.61
CA LEU A 64 0.79 5.24 -13.78
C LEU A 64 1.01 6.66 -13.24
N ALA A 65 2.21 6.98 -12.74
CA ALA A 65 2.52 8.32 -12.24
C ALA A 65 2.36 9.38 -13.35
N ARG A 66 2.82 9.07 -14.57
CA ARG A 66 2.67 9.95 -15.74
C ARG A 66 1.20 10.15 -16.12
N ALA A 67 0.42 9.07 -16.16
CA ALA A 67 -1.01 9.13 -16.47
C ALA A 67 -1.79 9.95 -15.43
N LEU A 68 -1.49 9.77 -14.14
CA LEU A 68 -2.09 10.56 -13.07
C LEU A 68 -1.74 12.05 -13.18
N GLU A 69 -0.49 12.37 -13.50
CA GLU A 69 -0.07 13.77 -13.67
C GLU A 69 -0.75 14.44 -14.87
N TRP A 70 -0.86 13.71 -16.00
CA TRP A 70 -1.61 14.17 -17.16
C TRP A 70 -3.09 14.40 -16.82
N SER A 71 -3.73 13.47 -16.10
CA SER A 71 -5.14 13.54 -15.74
C SER A 71 -5.49 14.75 -14.88
N LYS A 72 -4.60 15.17 -13.96
CA LYS A 72 -4.80 16.40 -13.16
C LYS A 72 -4.90 17.65 -14.04
N GLN A 73 -4.18 17.66 -15.16
CA GLN A 73 -4.14 18.78 -16.11
C GLN A 73 -5.25 18.70 -17.16
N HIS A 74 -5.89 17.54 -17.30
CA HIS A 74 -6.95 17.27 -18.27
C HIS A 74 -8.18 16.70 -17.55
N PRO A 75 -8.94 17.53 -16.82
CA PRO A 75 -10.16 17.09 -16.16
C PRO A 75 -11.14 16.48 -17.18
N ALA A 76 -11.80 15.39 -16.78
CA ALA A 76 -12.84 14.78 -17.59
C ALA A 76 -13.93 15.82 -17.92
N SER A 77 -14.36 15.85 -19.17
CA SER A 77 -15.35 16.80 -19.67
C SER A 77 -16.19 16.16 -20.76
N ASP A 78 -17.50 16.34 -20.64
CA ASP A 78 -18.46 15.74 -21.57
C ASP A 78 -18.72 16.62 -22.80
N VAL A 79 -18.02 17.75 -22.94
CA VAL A 79 -18.24 18.76 -24.00
C VAL A 79 -18.18 18.17 -25.41
N HIS A 80 -17.40 17.11 -25.62
CA HIS A 80 -17.24 16.48 -26.93
C HIS A 80 -17.93 15.12 -27.05
N THR A 81 -18.73 14.71 -26.07
CA THR A 81 -19.34 13.37 -25.99
C THR A 81 -20.24 13.09 -27.19
N ASP A 82 -21.14 14.01 -27.53
CA ASP A 82 -22.06 13.86 -28.66
C ASP A 82 -21.32 13.73 -29.99
N THR A 83 -20.27 14.52 -30.17
CA THR A 83 -19.41 14.48 -31.37
C THR A 83 -18.68 13.13 -31.49
N LEU A 84 -18.18 12.58 -30.38
CA LEU A 84 -17.51 11.28 -30.36
C LEU A 84 -18.49 10.13 -30.65
N LEU A 85 -19.68 10.16 -30.07
CA LEU A 85 -20.73 9.16 -30.31
C LEU A 85 -21.17 9.16 -31.77
N ALA A 86 -21.35 10.34 -32.37
CA ALA A 86 -21.71 10.47 -33.77
C ALA A 86 -20.61 9.93 -34.71
N ALA A 87 -19.33 10.11 -34.37
CA ALA A 87 -18.22 9.58 -35.16
C ALA A 87 -18.10 8.05 -35.06
N ALA A 88 -18.30 7.48 -33.86
CA ALA A 88 -18.28 6.03 -33.66
C ALA A 88 -19.40 5.32 -34.46
N ALA A 89 -20.60 5.89 -34.50
CA ALA A 89 -21.74 5.34 -35.23
C ALA A 89 -21.62 5.39 -36.77
N GLN A 90 -20.71 6.22 -37.30
CA GLN A 90 -20.42 6.31 -38.74
C GLN A 90 -19.32 5.34 -39.20
N SER A 91 -18.69 4.64 -38.25
CA SER A 91 -17.57 3.72 -38.50
C SER A 91 -18.01 2.26 -38.64
N GLU A 92 -19.32 2.00 -38.55
CA GLU A 92 -20.00 0.70 -38.77
C GLU A 92 -20.71 0.69 -40.14
#